data_AF-A0A8G2IQK5-F1
#
_entry.id   AF-A0A8G2IQK5-F1
#
_cell.length_a   1.000
_cell.length_b   1.000
_cell.length_c   1.000
_cell.angle_alpha   90.00
_cell.angle_beta   90.00
_cell.angle_gamma   90.00
#
_symmetry.space_group_name_H-M   'P 1'
#
loop_
_entity.id
_entity.type
_entity.pdbx_description
1 polymer ?
#
loop_
_entity_poly.entity_id
_entity_poly.type
_entity_poly.pdbx_seq_one_letter_code
_entity_poly.pdbx_strand_id
1 'polypeptide(L)'
;MDDERNNAAKPDPQETLRNEAFSFDDQLEMERKGAMAGINPMFGEWQHHFAFAPVPYGNGAIRRGEFRAAIQANLTNQWLYANEISLEINLHVDVQNTLETDQTADLDNYAKAILDGLKGPNGIMIDDTQVQSLAISWIDGYGAASFTVAAKSSPDDFVLKPQEFYEMPDGLWYPHGRVLWTDGHAESISDFNHYAGLSIIELMSSTQRRVRVEARKAGVTRLRAHQIGRYVSTSARGFHRSRIEGDFLMHPRREWQTERANWSKSNAGEFQRVEELLDKMRKSHELMIAALTSRS
;
A
#
# COMPACT_ATOMS: atom_id res chain seq x y z
N MET A 1 -11.12 -56.59 -39.57
CA MET A 1 -10.13 -55.74 -40.24
C MET A 1 -10.88 -54.47 -40.65
N ASP A 2 -11.44 -53.73 -39.72
CA ASP A 2 -10.81 -52.92 -38.66
C ASP A 2 -10.84 -51.47 -39.14
N ASP A 3 -11.92 -50.76 -38.80
CA ASP A 3 -11.94 -49.30 -38.81
C ASP A 3 -12.92 -48.80 -37.74
N GLU A 4 -12.72 -49.31 -36.53
CA GLU A 4 -13.10 -48.61 -35.30
C GLU A 4 -11.83 -47.96 -34.75
N ARG A 5 -11.61 -46.66 -35.03
CA ARG A 5 -10.77 -45.76 -34.21
C ARG A 5 -10.68 -44.35 -34.82
N ASN A 6 -11.44 -43.43 -34.24
CA ASN A 6 -10.98 -42.10 -33.77
C ASN A 6 -12.17 -41.15 -33.63
N ASN A 7 -12.93 -41.35 -32.56
CA ASN A 7 -13.71 -40.27 -31.99
C ASN A 7 -12.94 -39.77 -30.75
N ALA A 8 -11.83 -39.07 -31.00
CA ALA A 8 -11.14 -38.34 -29.95
C ALA A 8 -12.06 -37.16 -29.58
N ALA A 9 -12.81 -37.33 -28.49
CA ALA A 9 -13.54 -36.24 -27.86
C ALA A 9 -12.59 -35.05 -27.70
N LYS A 10 -12.95 -33.90 -28.29
CA LYS A 10 -12.26 -32.65 -28.01
C LYS A 10 -12.29 -32.46 -26.48
N PRO A 11 -11.15 -32.17 -25.85
CA PRO A 11 -11.13 -31.93 -24.40
C PRO A 11 -12.10 -30.80 -24.10
N ASP A 12 -12.92 -31.02 -23.07
CA ASP A 12 -13.83 -30.02 -22.54
C ASP A 12 -13.02 -28.77 -22.17
N PRO A 13 -13.34 -27.57 -22.68
CA PRO A 13 -12.64 -26.34 -22.33
C PRO A 13 -12.59 -26.08 -20.81
N GLN A 14 -13.52 -26.67 -20.06
CA GLN A 14 -13.54 -26.62 -18.60
C GLN A 14 -12.51 -27.56 -17.93
N GLU A 15 -12.01 -28.58 -18.62
CA GLU A 15 -10.98 -29.49 -18.09
C GLU A 15 -9.55 -28.94 -18.22
N THR A 16 -9.31 -28.05 -19.20
CA THR A 16 -8.06 -27.27 -19.32
C THR A 16 -7.93 -26.15 -18.29
N LEU A 17 -8.99 -25.83 -17.54
CA LEU A 17 -8.98 -24.88 -16.42
C LEU A 17 -8.80 -25.59 -15.06
N ARG A 18 -8.36 -26.85 -15.05
CA ARG A 18 -7.89 -27.51 -13.83
C ARG A 18 -6.51 -27.00 -13.44
N ASN A 19 -6.51 -26.03 -12.52
CA ASN A 19 -5.59 -25.92 -11.38
C ASN A 19 -4.24 -26.64 -11.54
N GLU A 20 -3.27 -26.03 -12.20
CA GLU A 20 -1.91 -26.08 -11.66
C GLU A 20 -1.87 -25.01 -10.57
N ALA A 21 -2.34 -25.38 -9.37
CA ALA A 21 -2.08 -24.54 -8.21
C ALA A 21 -0.55 -24.44 -8.10
N PHE A 22 -0.01 -23.22 -8.19
CA PHE A 22 1.42 -22.98 -7.99
C PHE A 22 1.86 -23.70 -6.71
N SER A 23 2.91 -24.50 -6.81
CA SER A 23 3.50 -25.08 -5.62
C SER A 23 4.07 -23.97 -4.74
N PHE A 24 4.31 -24.27 -3.46
CA PHE A 24 4.98 -23.32 -2.57
C PHE A 24 6.36 -22.91 -3.11
N ASP A 25 7.08 -23.84 -3.73
CA ASP A 25 8.38 -23.58 -4.34
C ASP A 25 8.27 -22.61 -5.53
N ASP A 26 7.21 -22.72 -6.34
CA ASP A 26 6.94 -21.79 -7.43
C ASP A 26 6.64 -20.38 -6.89
N GLN A 27 5.83 -20.28 -5.83
CA GLN A 27 5.52 -19.01 -5.18
C GLN A 27 6.77 -18.37 -4.56
N LEU A 28 7.59 -19.18 -3.88
CA LEU A 28 8.84 -18.72 -3.27
C LEU A 28 9.81 -18.19 -4.34
N GLU A 29 9.95 -18.89 -5.45
CA GLU A 29 10.83 -18.45 -6.54
C GLU A 29 10.30 -17.20 -7.24
N MET A 30 8.99 -17.09 -7.41
CA MET A 30 8.32 -15.90 -7.95
C MET A 30 8.56 -14.67 -7.06
N GLU A 31 8.35 -14.82 -5.75
CA GLU A 31 8.61 -13.79 -4.75
C GLU A 31 10.07 -13.38 -4.72
N ARG A 32 10.99 -14.36 -4.75
CA ARG A 32 12.44 -14.10 -4.76
C ARG A 32 12.87 -13.32 -6.00
N LYS A 33 12.35 -13.67 -7.18
CA LYS A 33 12.62 -12.93 -8.42
C LYS A 33 12.12 -11.50 -8.34
N GLY A 34 10.90 -11.31 -7.82
CA GLY A 34 10.33 -9.99 -7.57
C GLY A 34 11.21 -9.14 -6.65
N ALA A 35 11.70 -9.75 -5.57
CA ALA A 35 12.48 -9.07 -4.54
C ALA A 35 13.85 -8.67 -5.08
N MET A 36 14.51 -9.56 -5.82
CA MET A 36 15.78 -9.26 -6.51
C MET A 36 15.63 -8.17 -7.56
N ALA A 37 14.48 -8.09 -8.25
CA ALA A 37 14.18 -7.01 -9.18
C ALA A 37 13.72 -5.71 -8.47
N GLY A 38 13.54 -5.74 -7.15
CA GLY A 38 13.07 -4.62 -6.36
C GLY A 38 11.61 -4.26 -6.59
N ILE A 39 10.79 -5.18 -7.09
CA ILE A 39 9.35 -4.95 -7.41
C ILE A 39 8.41 -5.59 -6.38
N ASN A 40 8.91 -6.25 -5.35
CA ASN A 40 8.11 -6.61 -4.18
C ASN A 40 8.99 -6.65 -2.91
N PRO A 41 8.37 -6.70 -1.72
CA PRO A 41 9.09 -6.80 -0.45
C PRO A 41 9.24 -8.26 0.03
N MET A 42 9.44 -9.27 -0.83
CA MET A 42 9.63 -10.69 -0.42
C MET A 42 8.72 -11.16 0.74
N PHE A 43 7.45 -11.47 0.46
CA PHE A 43 6.45 -11.80 1.50
C PHE A 43 6.28 -10.73 2.59
N GLY A 44 6.43 -9.45 2.23
CA GLY A 44 6.19 -8.32 3.13
C GLY A 44 7.38 -7.95 4.01
N GLU A 45 8.53 -8.61 3.88
CA GLU A 45 9.76 -8.37 4.64
C GLU A 45 10.85 -7.68 3.81
N TRP A 46 11.35 -6.56 4.34
CA TRP A 46 12.43 -5.80 3.71
C TRP A 46 13.50 -5.45 4.76
N GLN A 47 14.77 -5.52 4.38
CA GLN A 47 15.87 -5.09 5.23
C GLN A 47 16.93 -4.38 4.40
N HIS A 48 17.52 -3.32 4.96
CA HIS A 48 18.63 -2.62 4.35
C HIS A 48 19.62 -2.08 5.38
N HIS A 49 20.91 -2.15 5.04
CA HIS A 49 22.00 -1.60 5.83
C HIS A 49 22.53 -0.32 5.17
N PHE A 50 22.49 0.80 5.90
CA PHE A 50 22.98 2.09 5.45
C PHE A 50 24.39 2.32 6.02
N ALA A 51 25.39 2.31 5.15
CA ALA A 51 26.81 2.43 5.51
C ALA A 51 27.26 3.88 5.77
N PHE A 52 26.41 4.68 6.43
CA PHE A 52 26.71 6.05 6.86
C PHE A 52 26.04 6.34 8.21
N ALA A 53 26.61 7.31 8.94
CA ALA A 53 26.19 7.62 10.29
C ALA A 53 24.72 8.07 10.37
N PRO A 54 23.94 7.58 11.35
CA PRO A 54 22.59 8.08 11.57
C PRO A 54 22.63 9.54 12.05
N VAL A 55 21.70 10.37 11.58
CA VAL A 55 21.62 11.78 11.95
C VAL A 55 20.41 12.00 12.85
N PRO A 56 20.56 12.58 14.05
CA PRO A 56 19.42 12.86 14.92
C PRO A 56 18.62 14.06 14.42
N TYR A 57 17.31 14.06 14.70
CA TYR A 57 16.38 15.09 14.23
C TYR A 57 16.75 16.52 14.63
N GLY A 58 17.48 16.72 15.74
CA GLY A 58 17.91 18.03 16.24
C GLY A 58 18.94 18.77 15.36
N ASN A 59 19.60 18.10 14.40
CA ASN A 59 20.78 18.62 13.68
C ASN A 59 20.51 19.70 12.60
N GLY A 60 19.39 20.40 12.68
CA GLY A 60 19.01 21.47 11.74
C GLY A 60 18.43 20.96 10.42
N ALA A 61 17.66 21.81 9.73
CA ALA A 61 16.88 21.41 8.55
C ALA A 61 17.75 20.95 7.36
N ILE A 62 18.91 21.58 7.15
CA ILE A 62 19.82 21.25 6.05
C ILE A 62 20.37 19.82 6.19
N ARG A 63 20.95 19.49 7.35
CA ARG A 63 21.49 18.14 7.60
C ARG A 63 20.42 17.05 7.58
N ARG A 64 19.21 17.36 8.05
CA ARG A 64 18.06 16.43 7.91
C ARG A 64 17.69 16.20 6.44
N GLY A 65 17.71 17.25 5.62
CA GLY A 65 17.47 17.15 4.19
C GLY A 65 18.52 16.29 3.48
N GLU A 66 19.80 16.52 3.78
CA GLU A 66 20.92 15.73 3.28
C GLU A 66 20.82 14.26 3.70
N PHE A 67 20.48 14.00 4.96
CA PHE A 67 20.29 12.64 5.49
C PHE A 67 19.10 11.92 4.82
N ARG A 68 17.96 12.60 4.66
CA ARG A 68 16.80 12.09 3.92
C ARG A 68 17.18 11.74 2.48
N ALA A 69 17.90 12.63 1.80
CA ALA A 69 18.36 12.39 0.44
C ALA A 69 19.33 11.19 0.36
N ALA A 70 20.25 11.05 1.33
CA ALA A 70 21.18 9.93 1.41
C ALA A 70 20.46 8.59 1.62
N ILE A 71 19.45 8.54 2.50
CA ILE A 71 18.59 7.35 2.67
C ILE A 71 17.92 7.02 1.33
N GLN A 72 17.21 7.97 0.72
CA GLN A 72 16.44 7.74 -0.49
C GLN A 72 17.32 7.34 -1.69
N ALA A 73 18.55 7.84 -1.77
CA ALA A 73 19.52 7.45 -2.81
C ALA A 73 20.00 6.00 -2.69
N ASN A 74 19.90 5.39 -1.51
CA ASN A 74 20.24 3.97 -1.28
C ASN A 74 19.04 3.03 -1.48
N LEU A 75 17.82 3.57 -1.66
CA LEU A 75 16.62 2.78 -1.87
C LEU A 75 16.40 2.53 -3.37
N THR A 76 16.48 1.26 -3.78
CA THR A 76 16.21 0.82 -5.16
C THR A 76 14.81 0.22 -5.35
N ASN A 77 14.00 0.20 -4.28
CA ASN A 77 12.68 -0.40 -4.28
C ASN A 77 11.73 0.35 -5.22
N GLN A 78 11.09 -0.39 -6.12
CA GLN A 78 10.06 0.07 -7.05
C GLN A 78 8.64 -0.12 -6.47
N TRP A 79 8.53 -0.21 -5.15
CA TRP A 79 7.28 -0.40 -4.43
C TRP A 79 7.25 0.46 -3.17
N LEU A 80 6.05 0.65 -2.63
CA LEU A 80 5.76 1.26 -1.34
C LEU A 80 4.86 0.32 -0.54
N TYR A 81 5.10 0.17 0.76
CA TYR A 81 4.09 -0.40 1.65
C TYR A 81 2.85 0.49 1.64
N ALA A 82 1.68 -0.12 1.45
CA ALA A 82 0.41 0.57 1.30
C ALA A 82 -0.39 0.62 2.61
N ASN A 83 -0.05 -0.24 3.57
CA ASN A 83 -0.81 -0.41 4.81
C ASN A 83 0.09 -0.36 6.05
N GLU A 84 -0.33 -0.98 7.15
CA GLU A 84 0.38 -1.01 8.42
C GLU A 84 1.71 -1.75 8.32
N ILE A 85 2.75 -1.22 8.96
CA ILE A 85 4.08 -1.82 9.01
C ILE A 85 4.62 -1.87 10.44
N SER A 86 5.50 -2.83 10.68
CA SER A 86 6.39 -2.88 11.84
C SER A 86 7.80 -2.54 11.39
N LEU A 87 8.51 -1.72 12.16
CA LEU A 87 9.89 -1.35 11.90
C LEU A 87 10.82 -1.75 13.05
N GLU A 88 12.00 -2.24 12.69
CA GLU A 88 13.13 -2.42 13.59
C GLU A 88 14.31 -1.60 13.07
N ILE A 89 14.91 -0.79 13.94
CA ILE A 89 16.05 0.07 13.64
C ILE A 89 17.19 -0.29 14.58
N ASN A 90 18.31 -0.74 14.03
CA ASN A 90 19.52 -1.03 14.79
C ASN A 90 20.58 0.00 14.43
N LEU A 91 20.96 0.83 15.41
CA LEU A 91 22.01 1.83 15.27
C LEU A 91 23.34 1.19 15.66
N HIS A 92 24.24 1.03 14.69
CA HIS A 92 25.58 0.50 14.91
C HIS A 92 26.50 1.67 15.27
N VAL A 93 26.73 1.86 16.56
CA VAL A 93 27.48 2.99 17.12
C VAL A 93 28.44 2.49 18.20
N ASP A 94 29.37 3.36 18.62
CA ASP A 94 30.16 3.11 19.83
C ASP A 94 29.25 3.30 21.06
N VAL A 95 28.83 2.17 21.65
CA VAL A 95 27.88 2.19 22.78
C VAL A 95 28.53 2.76 24.03
N GLN A 96 29.85 2.59 24.22
CA GLN A 96 30.54 3.19 25.36
C GLN A 96 30.44 4.72 25.28
N ASN A 97 30.80 5.31 24.14
CA ASN A 97 30.65 6.75 23.92
C ASN A 97 29.19 7.21 24.08
N THR A 98 28.24 6.38 23.64
CA THR A 98 26.80 6.68 23.77
C THR A 98 26.34 6.74 25.23
N LEU A 99 26.87 5.87 26.10
CA LEU A 99 26.47 5.80 27.52
C LEU A 99 27.24 6.76 28.42
N GLU A 100 28.49 7.05 28.07
CA GLU A 100 29.43 7.79 28.92
C GLU A 100 29.53 9.28 28.55
N THR A 101 28.92 9.72 27.44
CA THR A 101 28.97 11.12 26.97
C THR A 101 27.58 11.70 26.69
N ASP A 102 27.51 13.03 26.63
CA ASP A 102 26.33 13.79 26.26
C ASP A 102 26.26 14.10 24.73
N GLN A 103 27.15 13.49 23.95
CA GLN A 103 27.31 13.79 22.52
C GLN A 103 26.31 13.05 21.63
N THR A 104 25.65 12.04 22.16
CA THR A 104 24.67 11.23 21.44
C THR A 104 23.24 11.65 21.77
N ALA A 105 22.40 11.72 20.74
CA ALA A 105 20.99 12.03 20.92
C ALA A 105 20.21 10.81 21.45
N ASP A 106 19.02 11.07 21.98
CA ASP A 106 18.05 10.03 22.33
C ASP A 106 17.65 9.19 21.10
N LEU A 107 17.30 7.92 21.33
CA LEU A 107 16.89 6.98 20.28
C LEU A 107 15.71 7.52 19.44
N ASP A 108 14.75 8.20 20.06
CA ASP A 108 13.57 8.75 19.37
C ASP A 108 13.94 9.82 18.33
N ASN A 109 14.99 10.60 18.58
CA ASN A 109 15.51 11.59 17.63
C ASN A 109 16.11 10.95 16.38
N TYR A 110 16.76 9.79 16.51
CA TYR A 110 17.23 9.02 15.37
C TYR A 110 16.07 8.37 14.63
N ALA A 111 15.15 7.73 15.36
CA ALA A 111 13.97 7.12 14.77
C ALA A 111 13.19 8.12 13.90
N LYS A 112 12.96 9.33 14.41
CA LYS A 112 12.24 10.38 13.69
C LYS A 112 12.91 10.77 12.37
N ALA A 113 14.22 10.99 12.39
CA ALA A 113 14.97 11.35 11.18
C ALA A 113 15.02 10.21 10.15
N ILE A 114 15.12 8.96 10.61
CA ILE A 114 15.10 7.78 9.73
C ILE A 114 13.71 7.60 9.11
N LEU A 115 12.63 7.73 9.89
CA LEU A 115 11.25 7.69 9.38
C LEU A 115 10.99 8.75 8.31
N ASP A 116 11.54 9.95 8.49
CA ASP A 116 11.48 11.02 7.48
C ASP A 116 12.21 10.65 6.18
N GLY A 117 13.29 9.88 6.27
CA GLY A 117 14.02 9.32 5.13
C GLY A 117 13.23 8.22 4.40
N LEU A 118 12.49 7.41 5.14
CA LEU A 118 11.78 6.23 4.63
C LEU A 118 10.41 6.53 4.01
N LYS A 119 9.84 7.72 4.22
CA LYS A 119 8.54 8.11 3.66
C LYS A 119 8.62 8.95 2.37
N GLY A 120 7.54 8.91 1.59
CA GLY A 120 7.37 9.67 0.35
C GLY A 120 7.65 8.85 -0.92
N PRO A 121 7.64 9.48 -2.10
CA PRO A 121 7.70 8.77 -3.39
C PRO A 121 8.99 7.95 -3.59
N ASN A 122 10.10 8.42 -3.03
CA ASN A 122 11.40 7.73 -3.09
C ASN A 122 11.68 6.88 -1.84
N GLY A 123 10.71 6.76 -0.93
CA GLY A 123 10.81 5.97 0.29
C GLY A 123 10.41 4.51 0.09
N ILE A 124 10.12 3.82 1.20
CA ILE A 124 9.49 2.49 1.22
C ILE A 124 8.04 2.53 1.74
N MET A 125 7.58 3.68 2.25
CA MET A 125 6.23 3.87 2.75
C MET A 125 5.70 5.26 2.35
N ILE A 126 4.40 5.46 2.45
CA ILE A 126 3.73 6.71 2.10
C ILE A 126 3.89 7.72 3.25
N ASP A 127 3.62 7.29 4.49
CA ASP A 127 3.57 8.17 5.67
C ASP A 127 3.94 7.41 6.97
N ASP A 128 4.42 8.15 7.97
CA ASP A 128 4.83 7.57 9.27
C ASP A 128 3.66 6.98 10.07
N THR A 129 2.42 7.40 9.82
CA THR A 129 1.24 6.81 10.48
C THR A 129 1.01 5.35 10.09
N GLN A 130 1.71 4.83 9.09
CA GLN A 130 1.71 3.40 8.75
C GLN A 130 2.42 2.56 9.81
N VAL A 131 3.40 3.12 10.52
CA VAL A 131 4.18 2.40 11.54
C VAL A 131 3.31 2.16 12.78
N GLN A 132 2.92 0.90 13.01
CA GLN A 132 2.15 0.49 14.19
C GLN A 132 3.04 -0.09 15.30
N SER A 133 4.24 -0.53 14.94
CA SER A 133 5.25 -1.03 15.87
C SER A 133 6.62 -0.50 15.46
N LEU A 134 7.38 -0.01 16.44
CA LEU A 134 8.73 0.51 16.25
C LEU A 134 9.63 -0.01 17.37
N ALA A 135 10.63 -0.80 17.00
CA ALA A 135 11.75 -1.14 17.86
C ALA A 135 12.98 -0.36 17.39
N ILE A 136 13.71 0.23 18.33
CA ILE A 136 14.99 0.87 18.03
C ILE A 136 16.00 0.53 19.14
N SER A 137 17.22 0.21 18.74
CA SER A 137 18.28 -0.17 19.67
C SER A 137 19.64 0.40 19.26
N TRP A 138 20.52 0.59 20.25
CA TRP A 138 21.95 0.72 20.02
C TRP A 138 22.58 -0.66 20.03
N ILE A 139 23.41 -0.92 19.02
CA ILE A 139 24.23 -2.12 18.91
C ILE A 139 25.69 -1.66 18.87
N ASP A 140 26.53 -2.35 19.66
CA ASP A 140 27.96 -2.07 19.68
C ASP A 140 28.56 -2.37 18.31
N GLY A 141 28.98 -1.32 17.62
CA GLY A 141 29.51 -1.38 16.27
C GLY A 141 31.03 -1.22 16.27
N TYR A 142 31.74 -2.25 15.80
CA TYR A 142 33.19 -2.13 15.54
C TYR A 142 33.42 -1.45 14.18
N GLY A 143 33.44 -0.11 14.14
CA GLY A 143 33.76 0.64 12.93
C GLY A 143 33.08 1.99 12.79
N ALA A 144 32.92 2.44 11.54
CA ALA A 144 32.19 3.67 11.24
C ALA A 144 30.70 3.51 11.60
N ALA A 145 30.12 4.55 12.20
CA ALA A 145 28.71 4.55 12.58
C ALA A 145 27.83 4.29 11.35
N SER A 146 26.85 3.41 11.52
CA SER A 146 25.92 2.96 10.48
C SER A 146 24.58 2.56 11.11
N PHE A 147 23.60 2.19 10.30
CA PHE A 147 22.32 1.69 10.82
C PHE A 147 21.68 0.69 9.89
N THR A 148 20.88 -0.20 10.45
CA THR A 148 20.09 -1.18 9.71
C THR A 148 18.62 -0.94 9.99
N VAL A 149 17.81 -0.99 8.95
CA VAL A 149 16.35 -0.93 9.05
C VAL A 149 15.78 -2.23 8.52
N ALA A 150 14.92 -2.86 9.30
CA ALA A 150 14.05 -3.93 8.86
C ALA A 150 12.58 -3.49 8.94
N ALA A 151 11.80 -3.86 7.94
CA ALA A 151 10.38 -3.57 7.83
C ALA A 151 9.61 -4.86 7.56
N LYS A 152 8.43 -4.97 8.18
CA LYS A 152 7.53 -6.10 7.99
C LYS A 152 6.08 -5.63 7.83
N SER A 153 5.38 -6.20 6.86
CA SER A 153 3.95 -6.01 6.61
C SER A 153 3.31 -7.33 6.15
N SER A 154 2.02 -7.31 5.80
CA SER A 154 1.40 -8.41 5.07
C SER A 154 2.07 -8.59 3.70
N PRO A 155 2.19 -9.82 3.16
CA PRO A 155 2.75 -10.06 1.83
C PRO A 155 2.09 -9.23 0.72
N ASP A 156 0.79 -8.95 0.83
CA ASP A 156 0.01 -8.22 -0.17
C ASP A 156 -0.13 -6.72 0.11
N ASP A 157 0.40 -6.21 1.22
CA ASP A 157 0.22 -4.80 1.65
C ASP A 157 1.25 -3.85 1.03
N PHE A 158 1.48 -3.99 -0.29
CA PHE A 158 2.36 -3.10 -1.06
C PHE A 158 1.75 -2.70 -2.40
N VAL A 159 2.27 -1.63 -2.98
CA VAL A 159 1.91 -1.12 -4.30
C VAL A 159 3.15 -0.72 -5.08
N LEU A 160 3.14 -0.89 -6.40
CA LEU A 160 4.29 -0.54 -7.26
C LEU A 160 4.36 0.96 -7.54
N LYS A 161 5.57 1.52 -7.66
CA LYS A 161 5.79 2.91 -8.07
C LYS A 161 5.69 3.03 -9.60
N PRO A 162 5.33 4.20 -10.15
CA PRO A 162 4.89 5.40 -9.44
C PRO A 162 3.47 5.25 -8.88
N GLN A 163 3.20 5.98 -7.82
CA GLN A 163 1.86 6.06 -7.21
C GLN A 163 1.30 7.46 -7.32
N GLU A 164 -0.01 7.51 -7.53
CA GLU A 164 -0.81 8.72 -7.59
C GLU A 164 -1.93 8.61 -6.56
N PHE A 165 -2.44 9.74 -6.10
CA PHE A 165 -3.46 9.78 -5.06
C PHE A 165 -4.75 10.40 -5.57
N TYR A 166 -5.86 9.71 -5.32
CA TYR A 166 -7.17 10.12 -5.76
C TYR A 166 -8.05 10.42 -4.56
N GLU A 167 -8.65 11.61 -4.53
CA GLU A 167 -9.58 12.00 -3.47
C GLU A 167 -10.90 11.24 -3.60
N MET A 168 -11.40 10.75 -2.48
CA MET A 168 -12.61 9.94 -2.38
C MET A 168 -13.72 10.63 -1.56
N PRO A 169 -14.98 10.17 -1.67
CA PRO A 169 -16.13 10.74 -0.96
C PRO A 169 -16.01 10.88 0.56
N ASP A 170 -15.13 10.12 1.21
CA ASP A 170 -14.87 10.20 2.65
C ASP A 170 -13.90 11.35 3.04
N GLY A 171 -13.35 12.06 2.06
CA GLY A 171 -12.38 13.15 2.24
C GLY A 171 -10.94 12.65 2.41
N LEU A 172 -10.69 11.36 2.21
CA LEU A 172 -9.36 10.77 2.20
C LEU A 172 -8.85 10.59 0.77
N TRP A 173 -7.55 10.40 0.68
CA TRP A 173 -6.80 10.24 -0.56
C TRP A 173 -6.22 8.83 -0.61
N TYR A 174 -6.49 8.11 -1.68
CA TYR A 174 -6.14 6.69 -1.79
C TYR A 174 -5.05 6.53 -2.86
N PRO A 175 -3.98 5.75 -2.57
CA PRO A 175 -2.97 5.43 -3.57
C PRO A 175 -3.58 4.53 -4.65
N HIS A 176 -3.39 4.89 -5.91
CA HIS A 176 -3.84 4.09 -7.04
C HIS A 176 -2.90 4.28 -8.23
N GLY A 177 -2.08 3.25 -8.49
CA GLY A 177 -1.06 3.28 -9.53
C GLY A 177 -1.54 2.65 -10.83
N ARG A 178 -0.78 2.91 -11.90
CA ARG A 178 -0.99 2.30 -13.22
C ARG A 178 -0.23 0.99 -13.42
N VAL A 179 0.54 0.57 -12.43
CA VAL A 179 1.35 -0.65 -12.48
C VAL A 179 1.01 -1.51 -11.28
N LEU A 180 0.73 -2.79 -11.50
CA LEU A 180 0.42 -3.78 -10.47
C LEU A 180 1.43 -4.93 -10.52
N TRP A 181 1.60 -5.59 -9.38
CA TRP A 181 2.36 -6.82 -9.31
C TRP A 181 1.41 -7.98 -9.64
N THR A 182 1.77 -8.82 -10.62
CA THR A 182 0.95 -9.95 -11.08
C THR A 182 1.90 -11.07 -11.49
N ASP A 183 1.72 -12.24 -10.90
CA ASP A 183 2.49 -13.46 -11.18
C ASP A 183 4.02 -13.24 -11.21
N GLY A 184 4.54 -12.42 -10.29
CA GLY A 184 5.97 -12.13 -10.16
C GLY A 184 6.50 -11.02 -11.06
N HIS A 185 5.63 -10.33 -11.81
CA HIS A 185 6.01 -9.29 -12.76
C HIS A 185 5.24 -7.99 -12.52
N ALA A 186 5.83 -6.88 -12.98
CA ALA A 186 5.15 -5.58 -13.00
C ALA A 186 4.38 -5.43 -14.32
N GLU A 187 3.08 -5.22 -14.23
CA GLU A 187 2.19 -5.08 -15.40
C GLU A 187 1.42 -3.76 -15.36
N SER A 188 1.36 -3.07 -16.49
CA SER A 188 0.55 -1.86 -16.62
C SER A 188 -0.92 -2.20 -16.82
N ILE A 189 -1.81 -1.51 -16.10
CA ILE A 189 -3.25 -1.69 -16.22
C ILE A 189 -3.83 -0.83 -17.34
N SER A 190 -4.87 -1.34 -18.00
CA SER A 190 -5.66 -0.60 -18.97
C SER A 190 -6.46 0.56 -18.31
N ASP A 191 -6.89 1.52 -19.12
CA ASP A 191 -7.81 2.58 -18.65
C ASP A 191 -9.11 2.00 -18.07
N PHE A 192 -9.62 0.91 -18.64
CA PHE A 192 -10.77 0.20 -18.09
C PHE A 192 -10.52 -0.25 -16.65
N ASN A 193 -9.41 -0.97 -16.40
CA ASN A 193 -9.08 -1.47 -15.06
C ASN A 193 -8.80 -0.33 -14.08
N HIS A 194 -8.13 0.73 -14.54
CA HIS A 194 -7.89 1.93 -13.76
C HIS A 194 -9.20 2.59 -13.30
N TYR A 195 -10.10 2.92 -14.24
CA TYR A 195 -11.37 3.56 -13.88
C TYR A 195 -12.31 2.62 -13.13
N ALA A 196 -12.29 1.32 -13.40
CA ALA A 196 -13.02 0.33 -12.61
C ALA A 196 -12.55 0.33 -11.15
N GLY A 197 -11.23 0.25 -10.92
CA GLY A 197 -10.63 0.28 -9.59
C GLY A 197 -10.97 1.56 -8.82
N LEU A 198 -10.78 2.73 -9.44
CA LEU A 198 -11.16 4.02 -8.84
C LEU A 198 -12.65 4.08 -8.48
N SER A 199 -13.52 3.58 -9.37
CA SER A 199 -14.96 3.61 -9.15
C SER A 199 -15.39 2.67 -8.02
N ILE A 200 -14.71 1.53 -7.85
CA ILE A 200 -14.92 0.61 -6.73
C ILE A 200 -14.53 1.28 -5.41
N ILE A 201 -13.34 1.90 -5.34
CA ILE A 201 -12.87 2.62 -4.15
C ILE A 201 -13.82 3.79 -3.81
N GLU A 202 -14.28 4.54 -4.82
CA GLU A 202 -15.27 5.60 -4.66
C GLU A 202 -16.58 5.06 -4.06
N LEU A 203 -17.09 3.95 -4.60
CA LEU A 203 -18.32 3.34 -4.09
C LEU A 203 -18.15 2.89 -2.63
N MET A 204 -17.06 2.19 -2.30
CA MET A 204 -16.83 1.66 -0.95
C MET A 204 -16.63 2.77 0.09
N SER A 205 -15.83 3.79 -0.23
CA SER A 205 -15.64 4.95 0.66
C SER A 205 -16.95 5.73 0.89
N SER A 206 -17.76 5.89 -0.15
CA SER A 206 -19.12 6.46 -0.04
C SER A 206 -20.02 5.62 0.86
N THR A 207 -20.06 4.31 0.65
CA THR A 207 -20.84 3.37 1.46
C THR A 207 -20.43 3.42 2.92
N GLN A 208 -19.13 3.36 3.22
CA GLN A 208 -18.61 3.45 4.57
C GLN A 208 -19.02 4.77 5.25
N ARG A 209 -18.91 5.90 4.54
CA ARG A 209 -19.35 7.20 5.05
C ARG A 209 -20.85 7.19 5.37
N ARG A 210 -21.67 6.62 4.50
CA ARG A 210 -23.12 6.51 4.67
C ARG A 210 -23.49 5.63 5.87
N VAL A 211 -22.90 4.44 6.02
CA VAL A 211 -23.11 3.57 7.20
C VAL A 211 -22.85 4.35 8.50
N ARG A 212 -21.74 5.08 8.56
CA ARG A 212 -21.38 5.88 9.75
C ARG A 212 -22.34 7.03 10.01
N VAL A 213 -22.95 7.62 8.98
CA VAL A 213 -23.95 8.69 9.13
C VAL A 213 -25.27 8.10 9.63
N GLU A 214 -25.76 7.03 9.00
CA GLU A 214 -27.03 6.40 9.38
C GLU A 214 -26.96 5.79 10.79
N ALA A 215 -25.86 5.11 11.15
CA ALA A 215 -25.67 4.64 12.52
C ALA A 215 -25.71 5.78 13.55
N ARG A 216 -25.09 6.93 13.25
CA ARG A 216 -25.14 8.10 14.14
C ARG A 216 -26.53 8.71 14.25
N LYS A 217 -27.32 8.72 13.17
CA LYS A 217 -28.73 9.15 13.21
C LYS A 217 -29.58 8.24 14.09
N ALA A 218 -29.25 6.94 14.13
CA ALA A 218 -29.86 5.98 15.03
C ALA A 218 -29.39 6.09 16.51
N GLY A 219 -28.56 7.09 16.84
CA GLY A 219 -28.09 7.32 18.22
C GLY A 219 -26.79 6.63 18.60
N VAL A 220 -26.13 5.93 17.67
CA VAL A 220 -24.85 5.25 17.91
C VAL A 220 -23.73 6.27 18.12
N THR A 221 -22.85 6.00 19.10
CA THR A 221 -21.67 6.85 19.36
C THR A 221 -20.71 6.90 18.16
N ARG A 222 -19.91 7.97 18.08
CA ARG A 222 -18.92 8.15 16.99
C ARG A 222 -17.96 6.96 16.87
N LEU A 223 -17.45 6.43 17.98
CA LEU A 223 -16.53 5.31 17.99
C LEU A 223 -17.20 4.03 17.47
N ARG A 224 -18.41 3.74 17.96
CA ARG A 224 -19.13 2.54 17.54
C ARG A 224 -19.56 2.61 16.07
N ALA A 225 -19.99 3.77 15.60
CA ALA A 225 -20.28 3.99 14.18
C ALA A 225 -19.02 3.78 13.32
N HIS A 226 -17.84 4.22 13.78
CA HIS A 226 -16.58 3.95 13.10
C HIS A 226 -16.29 2.44 13.00
N GLN A 227 -16.44 1.69 14.09
CA GLN A 227 -16.28 0.23 14.12
C GLN A 227 -17.23 -0.48 13.17
N ILE A 228 -18.52 -0.11 13.16
CA ILE A 228 -19.52 -0.69 12.24
C ILE A 228 -19.13 -0.41 10.79
N GLY A 229 -18.68 0.81 10.49
CA GLY A 229 -18.21 1.17 9.15
C GLY A 229 -16.97 0.41 8.68
N ARG A 230 -16.25 -0.32 9.55
CA ARG A 230 -15.12 -1.18 9.12
C ARG A 230 -15.58 -2.44 8.39
N TYR A 231 -16.82 -2.90 8.58
CA TYR A 231 -17.33 -4.08 7.86
C TYR A 231 -17.57 -3.85 6.36
N VAL A 232 -17.57 -2.59 5.93
CA VAL A 232 -17.79 -2.18 4.53
C VAL A 232 -16.63 -1.32 4.01
N SER A 233 -15.48 -1.32 4.70
CA SER A 233 -14.32 -0.55 4.27
C SER A 233 -13.62 -1.22 3.09
N THR A 234 -13.00 -0.41 2.25
CA THR A 234 -12.01 -0.91 1.27
C THR A 234 -10.78 -1.47 2.02
N SER A 235 -10.10 -2.43 1.41
CA SER A 235 -8.79 -2.91 1.86
C SER A 235 -7.70 -1.85 1.65
N ALA A 236 -7.89 -0.95 0.67
CA ALA A 236 -6.98 0.16 0.45
C ALA A 236 -7.03 1.15 1.62
N ARG A 237 -5.87 1.60 2.08
CA ARG A 237 -5.75 2.62 3.12
C ARG A 237 -5.92 4.02 2.52
N GLY A 238 -6.84 4.80 3.08
CA GLY A 238 -6.99 6.22 2.78
C GLY A 238 -6.13 7.09 3.70
N PHE A 239 -5.51 8.13 3.14
CA PHE A 239 -4.66 9.07 3.85
C PHE A 239 -5.28 10.46 3.90
N HIS A 240 -5.10 11.18 4.99
CA HIS A 240 -5.44 12.60 5.02
C HIS A 240 -4.44 13.37 4.14
N ARG A 241 -4.87 14.43 3.43
CA ARG A 241 -4.01 15.19 2.51
C ARG A 241 -2.68 15.64 3.14
N SER A 242 -2.71 16.05 4.41
CA SER A 242 -1.52 16.53 5.13
C SER A 242 -0.50 15.44 5.46
N ARG A 243 -0.86 14.16 5.26
CA ARG A 243 0.02 13.00 5.47
C ARG A 243 0.73 12.57 4.19
N ILE A 244 0.29 13.08 3.04
CA ILE A 244 0.91 12.79 1.76
C ILE A 244 1.95 13.87 1.50
N GLU A 245 3.21 13.50 1.73
CA GLU A 245 4.39 14.34 1.52
C GLU A 245 5.10 14.05 0.20
N GLY A 246 5.88 15.02 -0.29
CA GLY A 246 6.64 14.90 -1.52
C GLY A 246 5.80 15.13 -2.77
N ASP A 247 6.35 14.73 -3.91
CA ASP A 247 5.84 15.09 -5.23
C ASP A 247 4.91 14.02 -5.83
N PHE A 248 4.10 13.37 -4.99
CA PHE A 248 3.04 12.50 -5.49
C PHE A 248 2.03 13.31 -6.31
N LEU A 249 1.60 12.77 -7.45
CA LEU A 249 0.49 13.35 -8.20
C LEU A 249 -0.81 13.16 -7.43
N MET A 250 -1.59 14.23 -7.36
CA MET A 250 -2.81 14.31 -6.57
C MET A 250 -3.97 14.69 -7.49
N HIS A 251 -5.00 13.85 -7.54
CA HIS A 251 -6.21 14.05 -8.35
C HIS A 251 -7.42 14.31 -7.45
N PRO A 252 -7.85 15.59 -7.29
CA PRO A 252 -9.09 15.93 -6.61
C PRO A 252 -10.29 15.19 -7.20
N ARG A 253 -11.32 14.97 -6.38
CA ARG A 253 -12.40 14.05 -6.74
C ARG A 253 -13.11 14.45 -8.02
N ARG A 254 -13.39 15.74 -8.16
CA ARG A 254 -14.10 16.28 -9.33
C ARG A 254 -13.28 16.18 -10.61
N GLU A 255 -11.96 16.26 -10.50
CA GLU A 255 -11.06 16.23 -11.65
C GLU A 255 -11.01 14.83 -12.25
N TRP A 256 -10.68 13.81 -11.46
CA TRP A 256 -10.62 12.44 -11.99
C TRP A 256 -12.00 11.91 -12.41
N GLN A 257 -13.09 12.36 -11.77
CA GLN A 257 -14.45 12.06 -12.25
C GLN A 257 -14.71 12.66 -13.64
N THR A 258 -14.19 13.86 -13.91
CA THR A 258 -14.30 14.51 -15.22
C THR A 258 -13.45 13.79 -16.26
N GLU A 259 -12.24 13.34 -15.89
CA GLU A 259 -11.39 12.51 -16.73
C GLU A 259 -12.10 11.20 -17.11
N ARG A 260 -12.67 10.48 -16.13
CA ARG A 260 -13.46 9.28 -16.37
C ARG A 260 -14.66 9.54 -17.29
N ALA A 261 -15.36 10.65 -17.10
CA ALA A 261 -16.49 11.05 -17.94
C ALA A 261 -16.07 11.47 -19.36
N ASN A 262 -14.82 11.91 -19.55
CA ASN A 262 -14.27 12.15 -20.89
C ASN A 262 -13.86 10.84 -21.55
N TRP A 263 -13.20 9.94 -20.82
CA TRP A 263 -12.85 8.60 -21.28
C TRP A 263 -14.08 7.81 -21.75
N SER A 264 -15.21 7.92 -21.04
CA SER A 264 -16.45 7.21 -21.40
C SER A 264 -17.05 7.65 -22.74
N LYS A 265 -16.78 8.87 -23.22
CA LYS A 265 -17.24 9.36 -24.53
C LYS A 265 -16.62 8.57 -25.68
N SER A 266 -15.39 8.12 -25.52
CA SER A 266 -14.65 7.34 -26.51
C SER A 266 -14.71 5.83 -26.25
N ASN A 267 -15.09 5.41 -25.04
CA ASN A 267 -15.05 4.01 -24.58
C ASN A 267 -16.39 3.55 -23.99
N ALA A 268 -17.52 3.92 -24.62
CA ALA A 268 -18.86 3.72 -24.07
C ALA A 268 -19.17 2.28 -23.65
N GLY A 269 -18.75 1.27 -24.43
CA GLY A 269 -18.98 -0.14 -24.12
C GLY A 269 -18.15 -0.67 -22.93
N GLU A 270 -16.96 -0.11 -22.69
CA GLU A 270 -16.16 -0.41 -21.50
C GLU A 270 -16.73 0.30 -20.27
N PHE A 271 -17.12 1.56 -20.43
CA PHE A 271 -17.79 2.31 -19.38
C PHE A 271 -19.09 1.64 -18.91
N GLN A 272 -19.90 1.15 -19.85
CA GLN A 272 -21.12 0.40 -19.51
C GLN A 272 -20.82 -0.84 -18.66
N ARG A 273 -19.75 -1.58 -18.98
CA ARG A 273 -19.31 -2.74 -18.18
C ARG A 273 -18.92 -2.33 -16.76
N VAL A 274 -18.25 -1.19 -16.59
CA VAL A 274 -17.94 -0.63 -15.25
C VAL A 274 -19.24 -0.31 -14.50
N GLU A 275 -20.20 0.37 -15.13
CA GLU A 275 -21.47 0.72 -14.46
C GLU A 275 -22.32 -0.51 -14.09
N GLU A 276 -22.34 -1.54 -14.93
CA GLU A 276 -23.00 -2.82 -14.62
C GLU A 276 -22.38 -3.53 -13.41
N LEU A 277 -21.04 -3.51 -13.30
CA LEU A 277 -20.32 -4.01 -12.12
C LEU A 277 -20.72 -3.21 -10.86
N LEU A 278 -20.70 -1.88 -10.96
CA LEU A 278 -21.02 -0.99 -9.83
C LEU A 278 -22.48 -1.07 -9.40
N ASP A 279 -23.43 -1.27 -10.31
CA ASP A 279 -24.86 -1.42 -9.98
C ASP A 279 -25.11 -2.66 -9.09
N LYS A 280 -24.49 -3.79 -9.44
CA LYS A 280 -24.56 -5.02 -8.62
C LYS A 280 -23.97 -4.77 -7.23
N MET A 281 -22.82 -4.12 -7.15
CA MET A 281 -22.18 -3.77 -5.88
C MET A 281 -23.02 -2.77 -5.06
N ARG A 282 -23.62 -1.75 -5.69
CA ARG A 282 -24.50 -0.77 -5.04
C ARG A 282 -25.69 -1.46 -4.37
N LYS A 283 -26.38 -2.35 -5.08
CA LYS A 283 -27.50 -3.13 -4.53
C LYS A 283 -27.08 -3.95 -3.31
N SER A 284 -25.93 -4.62 -3.38
CA SER A 284 -25.38 -5.36 -2.24
C SER A 284 -25.05 -4.45 -1.05
N HIS A 285 -24.43 -3.29 -1.30
CA HIS A 285 -24.11 -2.31 -0.27
C HIS A 285 -25.34 -1.72 0.42
N GLU A 286 -26.44 -1.43 -0.30
CA GLU A 286 -27.69 -0.97 0.34
C GLU A 286 -28.24 -2.00 1.33
N LEU A 287 -28.20 -3.28 0.98
CA LEU A 287 -28.60 -4.36 1.88
C LEU A 287 -27.68 -4.43 3.11
N MET A 288 -26.37 -4.28 2.92
CA MET A 288 -25.41 -4.23 4.03
C MET A 288 -25.64 -3.03 4.95
N ILE A 289 -25.88 -1.84 4.40
CA ILE A 289 -26.21 -0.64 5.18
C ILE A 289 -27.42 -0.92 6.07
N ALA A 290 -28.53 -1.38 5.47
CA ALA A 290 -29.76 -1.68 6.21
C ALA A 290 -29.54 -2.74 7.30
N ALA A 291 -28.78 -3.80 7.02
CA ALA A 291 -28.48 -4.85 8.00
C ALA A 291 -27.62 -4.35 9.17
N LEU A 292 -26.63 -3.50 8.90
CA LEU A 292 -25.72 -2.97 9.91
C LEU A 292 -26.38 -1.89 10.78
N THR A 293 -27.29 -1.09 10.23
CA THR A 293 -27.91 0.03 10.94
C THR A 293 -29.24 -0.32 11.62
N SER A 294 -29.90 -1.43 11.24
CA SER A 294 -31.15 -1.90 11.87
C SER A 294 -30.95 -2.64 13.20
N ARG A 295 -29.73 -3.11 13.47
CA ARG A 295 -29.35 -3.83 14.71
C ARG A 295 -28.65 -2.94 15.75
N SER A 296 -28.67 -1.62 15.53
CA SER A 296 -28.05 -0.62 16.43
C SER A 296 -29.11 0.20 17.13
#